data_AF-A0A834M063-F1
#
_entry.id   AF-A0A834M063-F1
#
_cell.length_a   1.000
_cell.length_b   1.000
_cell.length_c   1.000
_cell.angle_alpha   90.00
_cell.angle_beta   90.00
_cell.angle_gamma   90.00
#
_symmetry.space_group_name_H-M   'P 1'
#
loop_
_entity.id
_entity.type
_entity.pdbx_description
1 polymer ?
#
loop_
_entity_poly.entity_id
_entity_poly.type
_entity_poly.pdbx_seq_one_letter_code
_entity_poly.pdbx_strand_id
1 'polypeptide(L)'
;MPEGYYKPSWWNYTAAFGALYDPGSEVSTEYGINAWIDGGLSANKLVLGLPFYGYAWTLANPNDSAIGAPAKGSAITDDGDSNFSTFFSMATQPSHRSSFIESSIQRARLYGFHGLELCCVKPDTSTTKMETMGILFDDWRTAVDRESKNSTRSLLLLTLASDYLLSKNSTSYPMESIQRNFDWVHIVSYYYHLPTMENFTGAHSVLYDPSSNECSISLVYCYMVSSHSSVMYKFIAQEDEKDPRNKRQLLLVILLPTAATVTLVLVSTTWYLRKRARRNKDKFVPAVKILFLNHFPSPS
;
A
#
# COMPACT_ATOMS: atom_id res chain seq x y z
N MET A 1 6.25 5.09 7.80
CA MET A 1 6.34 3.68 7.34
C MET A 1 5.08 2.97 7.81
N PRO A 2 4.56 1.96 7.08
CA PRO A 2 3.34 1.28 7.49
C PRO A 2 3.54 0.75 8.90
N GLU A 3 2.70 1.22 9.81
CA GLU A 3 2.79 0.89 11.21
C GLU A 3 2.50 -0.60 11.35
N GLY A 4 3.55 -1.40 11.57
CA GLY A 4 3.35 -2.83 11.83
C GLY A 4 2.59 -3.05 13.12
N TYR A 5 2.18 -4.29 13.34
CA TYR A 5 1.15 -4.62 14.32
C TYR A 5 1.61 -4.43 15.77
N TYR A 6 2.89 -4.66 16.02
CA TYR A 6 3.46 -4.67 17.37
C TYR A 6 4.74 -3.86 17.42
N LYS A 7 4.82 -2.93 18.39
CA LYS A 7 6.03 -2.15 18.65
C LYS A 7 6.33 -1.95 20.14
N PRO A 8 7.62 -1.83 20.53
CA PRO A 8 8.09 -1.65 21.90
C PRO A 8 7.49 -0.49 22.69
N SER A 9 7.11 0.58 22.01
CA SER A 9 6.47 1.74 22.63
C SER A 9 4.96 1.59 22.85
N TRP A 10 4.34 0.50 22.37
CA TRP A 10 2.90 0.24 22.54
C TRP A 10 2.60 -0.92 23.47
N TRP A 11 3.45 -1.94 23.50
CA TRP A 11 3.21 -3.17 24.25
C TRP A 11 4.30 -3.39 25.30
N ASN A 12 4.06 -4.31 26.23
CA ASN A 12 5.02 -4.71 27.27
C ASN A 12 5.37 -6.20 27.17
N TYR A 13 5.30 -6.76 25.96
CA TYR A 13 5.69 -8.12 25.64
C TYR A 13 6.27 -8.18 24.23
N THR A 14 7.17 -9.13 23.99
CA THR A 14 7.78 -9.35 22.68
C THR A 14 6.71 -9.82 21.69
N ALA A 15 6.77 -9.33 20.45
CA ALA A 15 5.87 -9.79 19.41
C ALA A 15 6.50 -9.64 18.03
N ALA A 16 6.00 -10.41 17.07
CA ALA A 16 6.44 -10.32 15.68
C ALA A 16 5.84 -9.05 15.04
N PHE A 17 6.72 -8.15 14.58
CA PHE A 17 6.34 -6.88 13.98
C PHE A 17 5.34 -7.03 12.80
N GLY A 18 5.52 -8.06 11.97
CA GLY A 18 4.63 -8.43 10.88
C GLY A 18 4.15 -9.87 11.04
N ALA A 19 3.57 -10.21 12.19
CA ALA A 19 3.10 -11.56 12.50
C ALA A 19 2.24 -12.12 11.36
N LEU A 20 2.64 -13.25 10.76
CA LEU A 20 1.78 -13.91 9.78
C LEU A 20 0.53 -14.47 10.44
N TYR A 21 0.70 -15.07 11.61
CA TYR A 21 -0.35 -15.62 12.44
C TYR A 21 -0.28 -14.96 13.80
N ASP A 22 -1.45 -14.63 14.34
CA ASP A 22 -1.60 -14.25 15.74
C ASP A 22 -2.72 -15.10 16.34
N PRO A 23 -2.41 -16.15 17.12
CA PRO A 23 -3.44 -17.02 17.69
C PRO A 23 -4.29 -16.32 18.76
N GLY A 24 -3.87 -15.14 19.23
CA GLY A 24 -4.58 -14.37 20.26
C GLY A 24 -5.41 -13.21 19.73
N SER A 25 -5.31 -12.86 18.44
CA SER A 25 -6.04 -11.72 17.87
C SER A 25 -6.23 -11.81 16.34
N GLU A 26 -7.08 -10.95 15.78
CA GLU A 26 -7.25 -10.81 14.32
C GLU A 26 -6.16 -9.93 13.68
N VAL A 27 -5.17 -9.47 14.46
CA VAL A 27 -4.11 -8.56 14.01
C VAL A 27 -2.94 -9.37 13.43
N SER A 28 -3.17 -10.00 12.27
CA SER A 28 -2.16 -10.77 11.57
C SER A 28 -2.20 -10.56 10.06
N THR A 29 -1.06 -10.80 9.41
CA THR A 29 -0.96 -10.70 7.95
C THR A 29 -1.87 -11.72 7.27
N GLU A 30 -2.03 -12.94 7.80
CA GLU A 30 -2.96 -13.94 7.24
C GLU A 30 -4.41 -13.45 7.28
N TYR A 31 -4.87 -12.92 8.42
CA TYR A 31 -6.23 -12.42 8.53
C TYR A 31 -6.51 -11.33 7.48
N GLY A 32 -5.58 -10.38 7.32
CA GLY A 32 -5.66 -9.34 6.29
C GLY A 32 -5.68 -9.90 4.86
N ILE A 33 -4.83 -10.90 4.57
CA ILE A 33 -4.80 -11.58 3.26
C ILE A 33 -6.13 -12.28 2.98
N ASN A 34 -6.62 -13.07 3.93
CA ASN A 34 -7.86 -13.83 3.77
C ASN A 34 -9.06 -12.89 3.59
N ALA A 35 -9.11 -11.75 4.29
CA ALA A 35 -10.15 -10.74 4.09
C ALA A 35 -10.21 -10.22 2.63
N TRP A 36 -9.06 -10.01 1.98
CA TRP A 36 -9.02 -9.64 0.55
C TRP A 36 -9.49 -10.77 -0.36
N ILE A 37 -9.07 -12.01 -0.08
CA ILE A 37 -9.43 -13.20 -0.87
C ILE A 37 -10.92 -13.52 -0.75
N ASP A 38 -11.46 -13.50 0.47
CA ASP A 38 -12.88 -13.70 0.76
C ASP A 38 -13.75 -12.57 0.17
N GLY A 39 -13.18 -11.38 0.02
CA GLY A 39 -13.75 -10.27 -0.74
C GLY A 39 -13.77 -10.46 -2.26
N GLY A 40 -13.19 -11.55 -2.77
CA GLY A 40 -13.18 -11.94 -4.19
C GLY A 40 -11.91 -11.60 -4.96
N LEU A 41 -10.87 -11.05 -4.31
CA LEU A 41 -9.58 -10.80 -4.96
C LEU A 41 -8.80 -12.10 -5.07
N SER A 42 -8.51 -12.54 -6.29
CA SER A 42 -7.73 -13.75 -6.49
C SER A 42 -6.27 -13.56 -6.02
N ALA A 43 -5.73 -14.53 -5.28
CA ALA A 43 -4.38 -14.50 -4.70
C ALA A 43 -3.27 -14.29 -5.74
N ASN A 44 -3.52 -14.68 -7.00
CA ASN A 44 -2.62 -14.42 -8.12
C ASN A 44 -2.39 -12.93 -8.45
N LYS A 45 -3.21 -12.04 -7.90
CA LYS A 45 -3.07 -10.57 -8.01
C LYS A 45 -2.38 -9.95 -6.79
N LEU A 46 -1.96 -10.76 -5.82
CA LEU A 46 -1.31 -10.32 -4.60
C LEU A 46 0.19 -10.65 -4.62
N VAL A 47 0.96 -9.75 -4.03
CA VAL A 47 2.40 -9.89 -3.75
C VAL A 47 2.57 -9.81 -2.24
N LEU A 48 3.31 -10.77 -1.66
CA LEU A 48 3.54 -10.79 -0.23
C LEU A 48 4.71 -9.88 0.14
N GLY A 49 4.41 -8.79 0.85
CA GLY A 49 5.41 -7.89 1.40
C GLY A 49 6.12 -8.48 2.63
N LEU A 50 7.45 -8.52 2.58
CA LEU A 50 8.32 -8.94 3.65
C LEU A 50 9.05 -7.70 4.19
N PRO A 51 8.71 -7.23 5.40
CA PRO A 51 9.38 -6.06 5.97
C PRO A 51 10.84 -6.38 6.24
N PHE A 52 11.76 -5.61 5.67
CA PHE A 52 13.20 -5.70 5.92
C PHE A 52 13.64 -4.86 7.13
N TYR A 53 12.79 -4.78 8.13
CA TYR A 53 13.01 -4.06 9.39
C TYR A 53 12.13 -4.67 10.48
N GLY A 54 12.40 -4.32 11.73
CA GLY A 54 11.65 -4.83 12.86
C GLY A 54 12.09 -4.17 14.15
N TYR A 55 11.45 -4.56 15.25
CA TYR A 55 11.68 -3.96 16.54
C TYR A 55 12.38 -4.91 17.52
N ALA A 56 13.23 -4.34 18.36
CA ALA A 56 13.94 -5.02 19.43
C ALA A 56 13.38 -4.61 20.81
N TRP A 57 13.25 -5.60 21.67
CA TRP A 57 12.63 -5.51 22.98
C TRP A 57 13.63 -5.76 24.10
N THR A 58 13.60 -4.95 25.15
CA THR A 58 14.32 -5.22 26.39
C THR A 58 13.53 -6.24 27.19
N LEU A 59 14.02 -7.47 27.30
CA LEU A 59 13.31 -8.55 27.99
C LEU A 59 13.17 -8.28 29.49
N ALA A 60 12.03 -8.64 30.07
CA ALA A 60 11.86 -8.61 31.53
C ALA A 60 12.75 -9.66 32.21
N ASN A 61 12.83 -10.83 31.59
CA ASN A 61 13.74 -11.92 31.90
C ASN A 61 14.67 -12.18 30.70
N PRO A 62 15.99 -11.95 30.80
CA PRO A 62 16.92 -12.17 29.70
C PRO A 62 16.96 -13.61 29.15
N ASN A 63 16.48 -14.59 29.93
CA ASN A 63 16.44 -15.99 29.52
C ASN A 63 15.13 -16.38 28.81
N ASP A 64 14.16 -15.46 28.70
CA ASP A 64 12.88 -15.69 28.02
C ASP A 64 12.75 -14.79 26.80
N SER A 65 13.24 -15.28 25.66
CA SER A 65 13.25 -14.59 24.37
C SER A 65 12.16 -15.05 23.41
N ALA A 66 11.19 -15.84 23.88
CA ALA A 66 10.08 -16.31 23.08
C ALA A 66 9.20 -15.12 22.62
N ILE A 67 8.44 -15.31 21.52
CA ILE A 67 7.36 -14.39 21.17
C ILE A 67 6.29 -14.46 22.27
N GLY A 68 5.82 -13.31 22.75
CA GLY A 68 4.88 -13.17 23.87
C GLY A 68 5.55 -13.05 25.23
N ALA A 69 6.88 -13.13 25.31
CA ALA A 69 7.63 -12.99 26.56
C ALA A 69 7.49 -11.57 27.14
N PRO A 70 7.34 -11.40 28.46
CA PRO A 70 7.26 -10.07 29.07
C PRO A 70 8.50 -9.21 28.79
N ALA A 71 8.28 -7.93 28.51
CA ALA A 71 9.31 -6.97 28.13
C ALA A 71 9.14 -5.62 28.84
N LYS A 72 10.24 -4.87 28.98
CA LYS A 72 10.31 -3.57 29.65
C LYS A 72 10.21 -2.38 28.68
N GLY A 73 10.11 -2.65 27.38
CA GLY A 73 10.05 -1.64 26.33
C GLY A 73 11.19 -1.79 25.31
N SER A 74 11.54 -0.69 24.65
CA SER A 74 12.51 -0.64 23.55
C SER A 74 13.93 -1.06 23.96
N ALA A 75 14.66 -1.74 23.07
CA ALA A 75 16.06 -2.15 23.32
C ALA A 75 17.14 -1.33 22.60
N ILE A 76 16.79 -0.68 21.48
CA ILE A 76 17.77 -0.04 20.59
C ILE A 76 17.50 1.46 20.49
N THR A 77 16.47 1.87 19.76
CA THR A 77 15.99 3.25 19.71
C THR A 77 14.84 3.46 20.68
N ASP A 78 14.37 4.70 20.84
CA ASP A 78 13.25 5.02 21.73
C ASP A 78 11.95 4.30 21.33
N ASP A 79 11.72 4.09 20.04
CA ASP A 79 10.60 3.28 19.52
C ASP A 79 10.95 1.79 19.36
N GLY A 80 12.22 1.44 19.56
CA GLY A 80 12.76 0.09 19.52
C GLY A 80 13.11 -0.40 18.11
N ASP A 81 13.14 0.47 17.11
CA ASP A 81 13.59 0.15 15.76
C ASP A 81 15.00 -0.46 15.81
N SER A 82 15.15 -1.63 15.17
CA SER A 82 16.44 -2.31 15.03
C SER A 82 17.37 -1.68 14.00
N ASN A 83 16.93 -0.62 13.32
CA ASN A 83 17.69 0.17 12.35
C ASN A 83 18.41 -0.73 11.33
N PHE A 84 17.68 -1.71 10.78
CA PHE A 84 18.14 -2.67 9.76
C PHE A 84 19.26 -3.63 10.20
N SER A 85 19.82 -3.47 11.40
CA SER A 85 20.99 -4.23 11.87
C SER A 85 20.73 -5.74 11.98
N THR A 86 19.55 -6.12 12.44
CA THR A 86 19.14 -7.53 12.58
C THR A 86 19.00 -8.20 11.21
N PHE A 87 18.41 -7.50 10.24
CA PHE A 87 18.28 -8.01 8.87
C PHE A 87 19.62 -8.10 8.18
N PHE A 88 20.50 -7.13 8.41
CA PHE A 88 21.87 -7.21 7.94
C PHE A 88 22.60 -8.43 8.51
N SER A 89 22.45 -8.69 9.82
CA SER A 89 23.00 -9.89 10.45
C SER A 89 22.48 -11.18 9.84
N MET A 90 21.17 -11.27 9.53
CA MET A 90 20.60 -12.39 8.78
C MET A 90 21.27 -12.55 7.41
N ALA A 91 21.46 -11.45 6.67
CA ALA A 91 22.09 -11.46 5.36
C ALA A 91 23.57 -11.91 5.39
N THR A 92 24.31 -11.66 6.47
CA THR A 92 25.73 -12.06 6.55
C THR A 92 25.97 -13.57 6.58
N GLN A 93 25.04 -14.36 7.15
CA GLN A 93 25.23 -15.80 7.35
C GLN A 93 24.49 -16.61 6.28
N PRO A 94 25.17 -17.48 5.51
CA PRO A 94 24.52 -18.26 4.45
C PRO A 94 23.34 -19.12 4.94
N SER A 95 23.46 -19.74 6.11
CA SER A 95 22.39 -20.56 6.70
C SER A 95 21.14 -19.74 7.06
N HIS A 96 21.34 -18.52 7.56
CA HIS A 96 20.24 -17.61 7.88
C HIS A 96 19.56 -17.09 6.62
N ARG A 97 20.34 -16.71 5.60
CA ARG A 97 19.80 -16.35 4.27
C ARG A 97 18.95 -17.45 3.67
N SER A 98 19.47 -18.69 3.63
CA SER A 98 18.71 -19.83 3.12
C SER A 98 17.41 -20.04 3.89
N SER A 99 17.45 -19.95 5.22
CA SER A 99 16.25 -20.10 6.06
C SER A 99 15.19 -19.02 5.75
N PHE A 100 15.61 -17.76 5.62
CA PHE A 100 14.72 -16.66 5.23
C PHE A 100 14.13 -16.88 3.82
N ILE A 101 14.97 -17.19 2.84
CA ILE A 101 14.58 -17.41 1.45
C ILE A 101 13.59 -18.58 1.34
N GLU A 102 13.93 -19.74 1.87
CA GLU A 102 13.09 -20.95 1.76
C GLU A 102 11.75 -20.76 2.46
N SER A 103 11.76 -20.18 3.66
CA SER A 103 10.51 -19.91 4.39
C SER A 103 9.62 -18.91 3.67
N SER A 104 10.19 -17.87 3.04
CA SER A 104 9.43 -16.89 2.25
C SER A 104 8.77 -17.52 1.02
N ILE A 105 9.50 -18.35 0.25
CA ILE A 105 8.98 -19.06 -0.92
C ILE A 105 7.88 -20.02 -0.50
N GLN A 106 8.10 -20.81 0.55
CA GLN A 106 7.07 -21.73 1.08
C GLN A 106 5.79 -20.98 1.47
N ARG A 107 5.93 -19.81 2.12
CA ARG A 107 4.78 -18.96 2.48
C ARG A 107 4.04 -18.46 1.24
N ALA A 108 4.76 -17.91 0.26
CA ALA A 108 4.16 -17.46 -0.99
C ALA A 108 3.35 -18.57 -1.66
N ARG A 109 3.92 -19.77 -1.70
CA ARG A 109 3.28 -20.95 -2.30
C ARG A 109 2.11 -21.51 -1.50
N LEU A 110 2.14 -21.41 -0.17
CA LEU A 110 1.04 -21.84 0.69
C LEU A 110 -0.23 -21.03 0.44
N TYR A 111 -0.08 -19.71 0.27
CA TYR A 111 -1.21 -18.78 0.05
C TYR A 111 -1.52 -18.48 -1.42
N GLY A 112 -0.82 -19.14 -2.36
CA GLY A 112 -1.06 -18.95 -3.79
C GLY A 112 -0.61 -17.59 -4.34
N PHE A 113 0.32 -16.92 -3.66
CA PHE A 113 0.92 -15.69 -4.14
C PHE A 113 1.78 -15.93 -5.39
N HIS A 114 1.80 -14.93 -6.26
CA HIS A 114 2.64 -14.92 -7.46
C HIS A 114 3.90 -14.09 -7.32
N GLY A 115 4.08 -13.39 -6.20
CA GLY A 115 5.32 -12.67 -5.95
C GLY A 115 5.61 -12.47 -4.48
N LEU A 116 6.86 -12.10 -4.25
CA LEU A 116 7.42 -11.68 -2.98
C LEU A 116 7.98 -10.26 -3.16
N GLU A 117 7.65 -9.36 -2.25
CA GLU A 117 8.23 -8.02 -2.19
C GLU A 117 9.15 -7.92 -0.98
N LEU A 118 10.39 -7.46 -1.17
CA LEU A 118 11.23 -7.04 -0.05
C LEU A 118 10.98 -5.55 0.22
N CYS A 119 10.40 -5.25 1.38
CA CYS A 119 9.95 -3.89 1.68
C CYS A 119 10.94 -3.15 2.57
N CYS A 120 11.05 -1.84 2.37
CA CYS A 120 11.82 -0.92 3.22
C CYS A 120 13.33 -1.14 3.18
N VAL A 121 13.87 -1.56 2.03
CA VAL A 121 15.33 -1.58 1.85
C VAL A 121 15.81 -0.14 1.68
N LYS A 122 16.83 0.24 2.44
CA LYS A 122 17.45 1.57 2.41
C LYS A 122 18.88 1.50 1.87
N PRO A 123 19.39 2.56 1.23
CA PRO A 123 20.77 2.58 0.79
C PRO A 123 21.67 2.83 2.01
N ASP A 124 22.89 2.30 1.98
CA ASP A 124 23.86 2.47 3.07
C ASP A 124 25.19 3.01 2.48
N THR A 125 26.00 3.65 3.33
CA THR A 125 27.34 4.12 2.93
C THR A 125 28.38 3.00 2.95
N SER A 126 28.09 1.88 3.62
CA SER A 126 28.97 0.73 3.71
C SER A 126 28.85 -0.17 2.48
N THR A 127 29.90 -0.18 1.67
CA THR A 127 30.03 -1.08 0.50
C THR A 127 29.82 -2.54 0.90
N THR A 128 30.46 -3.01 1.97
CA THR A 128 30.33 -4.39 2.45
C THR A 128 28.89 -4.75 2.79
N LYS A 129 28.13 -3.80 3.37
CA LYS A 129 26.72 -4.06 3.66
C LYS A 129 25.90 -4.22 2.39
N MET A 130 26.15 -3.37 1.41
CA MET A 130 25.44 -3.43 0.13
C MET A 130 25.87 -4.63 -0.72
N GLU A 131 27.13 -5.06 -0.67
CA GLU A 131 27.59 -6.32 -1.28
C GLU A 131 26.91 -7.53 -0.65
N THR A 132 26.83 -7.59 0.67
CA THR A 132 26.12 -8.66 1.40
C THR A 132 24.63 -8.69 1.04
N MET A 133 24.03 -7.51 0.86
CA MET A 133 22.66 -7.39 0.36
C MET A 133 22.53 -7.93 -1.07
N GLY A 134 23.47 -7.60 -1.95
CA GLY A 134 23.53 -8.13 -3.30
C GLY A 134 23.60 -9.65 -3.33
N ILE A 135 24.37 -10.26 -2.42
CA ILE A 135 24.44 -11.72 -2.27
C ILE A 135 23.09 -12.31 -1.86
N LEU A 136 22.37 -11.67 -0.93
CA LEU A 136 21.02 -12.11 -0.55
C LEU A 136 20.07 -12.10 -1.76
N PHE A 137 20.15 -11.06 -2.60
CA PHE A 137 19.30 -10.94 -3.79
C PHE A 137 19.63 -12.02 -4.83
N ASP A 138 20.91 -12.28 -5.06
CA ASP A 138 21.38 -13.35 -5.95
C ASP A 138 20.91 -14.74 -5.46
N ASP A 139 21.09 -15.02 -4.16
CA ASP A 139 20.65 -16.27 -3.52
C ASP A 139 19.13 -16.45 -3.64
N TRP A 140 18.36 -15.36 -3.46
CA TRP A 140 16.91 -15.42 -3.50
C TRP A 140 16.37 -15.68 -4.91
N ARG A 141 16.87 -14.97 -5.92
CA ARG A 141 16.51 -15.24 -7.33
C ARG A 141 16.88 -16.66 -7.72
N THR A 142 18.08 -17.11 -7.35
CA THR A 142 18.52 -18.49 -7.61
C THR A 142 17.58 -19.53 -6.99
N ALA A 143 17.12 -19.31 -5.77
CA ALA A 143 16.19 -20.22 -5.10
C ALA A 143 14.80 -20.22 -5.75
N VAL A 144 14.28 -19.05 -6.14
CA VAL A 144 13.00 -18.93 -6.85
C VAL A 144 13.05 -19.62 -8.22
N ASP A 145 14.12 -19.43 -8.99
CA ASP A 145 14.33 -20.10 -10.28
C ASP A 145 14.44 -21.62 -10.12
N ARG A 146 15.08 -22.08 -9.04
CA ARG A 146 15.20 -23.51 -8.74
C ARG A 146 13.85 -24.11 -8.35
N GLU A 147 13.09 -23.43 -7.50
CA GLU A 147 11.75 -23.89 -7.10
C GLU A 147 10.82 -23.99 -8.31
N SER A 148 10.82 -23.01 -9.20
CA SER A 148 9.95 -23.03 -10.38
C SER A 148 10.31 -24.13 -11.36
N LYS A 149 11.59 -24.48 -11.51
CA LYS A 149 12.02 -25.60 -12.38
C LYS A 149 11.57 -26.96 -11.86
N ASN A 150 11.41 -27.09 -10.54
CA ASN A 150 10.98 -28.32 -9.87
C ASN A 150 9.46 -28.37 -9.66
N SER A 151 8.72 -27.43 -10.24
CA SER A 151 7.30 -27.20 -9.99
C SER A 151 6.57 -26.97 -11.31
N THR A 152 5.27 -27.25 -11.34
CA THR A 152 4.41 -26.84 -12.47
C THR A 152 3.89 -25.41 -12.30
N ARG A 153 4.25 -24.73 -11.20
CA ARG A 153 3.82 -23.38 -10.87
C ARG A 153 4.66 -22.34 -11.61
N SER A 154 4.06 -21.19 -11.93
CA SER A 154 4.76 -20.06 -12.51
C SER A 154 5.83 -19.53 -11.55
N LEU A 155 6.94 -19.04 -12.10
CA LEU A 155 7.99 -18.34 -11.36
C LEU A 155 7.40 -17.27 -10.44
N LEU A 156 7.90 -17.18 -9.20
CA LEU A 156 7.53 -16.06 -8.33
C LEU A 156 8.19 -14.78 -8.84
N LEU A 157 7.41 -13.70 -8.92
CA LEU A 157 7.93 -12.36 -9.12
C LEU A 157 8.68 -11.94 -7.86
N LEU A 158 9.86 -11.36 -8.03
CA LEU A 158 10.57 -10.67 -6.95
C LEU A 158 10.49 -9.19 -7.20
N THR A 159 9.92 -8.44 -6.24
CA THR A 159 9.82 -6.99 -6.29
C THR A 159 10.53 -6.37 -5.10
N LEU A 160 10.98 -5.14 -5.25
CA LEU A 160 11.70 -4.41 -4.21
C LEU A 160 10.97 -3.10 -3.93
N ALA A 161 10.59 -2.83 -2.69
CA ALA A 161 10.17 -1.49 -2.28
C ALA A 161 11.36 -0.74 -1.66
N SER A 162 11.78 0.32 -2.32
CA SER A 162 13.03 1.04 -2.06
C SER A 162 12.77 2.51 -1.77
N ASP A 163 13.47 3.05 -0.76
CA ASP A 163 13.47 4.49 -0.50
C ASP A 163 14.16 5.25 -1.65
N TYR A 164 13.69 6.46 -1.90
CA TYR A 164 14.28 7.35 -2.92
C TYR A 164 15.76 7.64 -2.63
N LEU A 165 16.56 7.69 -3.70
CA LEU A 165 17.98 8.03 -3.61
C LEU A 165 18.14 9.55 -3.53
N LEU A 166 18.72 10.04 -2.43
CA LEU A 166 19.24 11.40 -2.37
C LEU A 166 20.65 11.42 -2.96
N SER A 167 20.79 12.00 -4.16
CA SER A 167 22.07 12.14 -4.89
C SER A 167 23.20 12.79 -4.08
N LYS A 168 22.84 13.58 -3.05
CA LYS A 168 23.76 14.30 -2.16
C LYS A 168 24.33 13.44 -1.04
N ASN A 169 23.79 12.24 -0.80
CA ASN A 169 24.26 11.34 0.23
C ASN A 169 25.21 10.30 -0.38
N SER A 170 26.34 10.02 0.28
CA SER A 170 27.28 8.96 -0.11
C SER A 170 26.73 7.53 0.07
N THR A 171 25.41 7.36 0.10
CA THR A 171 24.70 6.10 0.26
C THR A 171 24.39 5.49 -1.10
N SER A 172 24.56 4.19 -1.25
CA SER A 172 24.27 3.49 -2.51
C SER A 172 23.45 2.23 -2.28
N TYR A 173 22.77 1.78 -3.34
CA TYR A 173 22.19 0.44 -3.43
C TYR A 173 23.10 -0.46 -4.28
N PRO A 174 23.04 -1.80 -4.11
CA PRO A 174 23.73 -2.74 -4.99
C PRO A 174 23.02 -2.85 -6.35
N MET A 175 23.16 -1.81 -7.18
CA MET A 175 22.36 -1.60 -8.39
C MET A 175 22.45 -2.75 -9.39
N GLU A 176 23.65 -3.30 -9.61
CA GLU A 176 23.84 -4.42 -10.53
C GLU A 176 23.08 -5.68 -10.09
N SER A 177 23.10 -5.98 -8.78
CA SER A 177 22.38 -7.12 -8.24
C SER A 177 20.87 -6.88 -8.27
N ILE A 178 20.41 -5.65 -7.98
CA ILE A 178 18.98 -5.30 -8.10
C ILE A 178 18.49 -5.52 -9.54
N GLN A 179 19.21 -4.99 -10.52
CA GLN A 179 18.86 -5.10 -11.94
C GLN A 179 18.82 -6.55 -12.43
N ARG A 180 19.72 -7.40 -11.91
CA ARG A 180 19.79 -8.81 -12.27
C ARG A 180 18.68 -9.65 -11.62
N ASN A 181 18.27 -9.32 -10.40
CA ASN A 181 17.50 -10.22 -9.55
C ASN A 181 16.05 -9.82 -9.31
N PHE A 182 15.66 -8.56 -9.48
CA PHE A 182 14.27 -8.13 -9.26
C PHE A 182 13.55 -7.88 -10.59
N ASP A 183 12.28 -8.27 -10.67
CA ASP A 183 11.44 -8.04 -11.84
C ASP A 183 11.09 -6.55 -11.99
N TRP A 184 10.87 -5.86 -10.87
CA TRP A 184 10.77 -4.40 -10.82
C TRP A 184 11.03 -3.86 -9.41
N VAL A 185 11.29 -2.54 -9.34
CA VAL A 185 11.46 -1.79 -8.10
C VAL A 185 10.30 -0.80 -7.97
N HIS A 186 9.59 -0.88 -6.85
CA HIS A 186 8.65 0.12 -6.40
C HIS A 186 9.40 1.19 -5.60
N ILE A 187 9.40 2.42 -6.11
CA ILE A 187 10.01 3.55 -5.41
C ILE A 187 9.00 4.12 -4.41
N VAL A 188 9.37 4.13 -3.13
CA VAL A 188 8.58 4.71 -2.04
C VAL A 188 8.72 6.23 -2.11
N SER A 189 7.92 6.83 -2.99
CA SER A 189 7.90 8.28 -3.24
C SER A 189 6.84 8.98 -2.40
N TYR A 190 6.81 8.72 -1.10
CA TYR A 190 5.89 9.31 -0.13
C TYR A 190 6.50 9.25 1.27
N TYR A 191 5.93 10.02 2.22
CA TYR A 191 6.48 10.31 3.55
C TYR A 191 7.63 11.33 3.60
N TYR A 192 7.76 12.22 2.61
CA TYR A 192 8.82 13.23 2.60
C TYR A 192 8.69 14.25 3.73
N HIS A 193 7.47 14.69 4.00
CA HIS A 193 7.15 15.62 5.07
C HIS A 193 6.10 14.98 5.99
N LEU A 194 6.44 14.81 7.27
CA LEU A 194 5.57 14.20 8.29
C LEU A 194 5.48 15.10 9.52
N PRO A 195 4.30 15.19 10.17
CA PRO A 195 4.13 15.98 11.40
C PRO A 195 5.03 15.54 12.57
N THR A 196 5.49 14.29 12.55
CA THR A 196 6.41 13.73 13.55
C THR A 196 7.87 14.09 13.29
N MET A 197 8.21 14.57 12.10
CA MET A 197 9.58 14.90 11.71
C MET A 197 9.84 16.42 11.68
N GLU A 198 8.80 17.21 11.39
CA GLU A 198 8.96 18.63 11.08
C GLU A 198 7.89 19.48 11.79
N ASN A 199 8.27 20.71 12.14
CA ASN A 199 7.37 21.69 12.74
C ASN A 199 6.71 22.63 11.71
N PHE A 200 6.78 22.29 10.41
CA PHE A 200 6.15 23.01 9.33
C PHE A 200 5.31 22.07 8.46
N THR A 201 4.37 22.63 7.71
CA THR A 201 3.58 21.86 6.75
C THR A 201 4.36 21.66 5.46
N GLY A 202 4.61 20.41 5.09
CA GLY A 202 5.13 20.03 3.77
C GLY A 202 4.24 18.97 3.12
N ALA A 203 4.34 18.82 1.80
CA ALA A 203 3.56 17.82 1.08
C ALA A 203 4.19 16.42 1.26
N HIS A 204 3.41 15.45 1.72
CA HIS A 204 3.94 14.13 2.06
C HIS A 204 4.50 13.37 0.85
N SER A 205 4.16 13.76 -0.38
CA SER A 205 5.12 13.66 -1.46
C SER A 205 5.01 14.78 -2.47
N VAL A 206 6.19 15.18 -2.93
CA VAL A 206 6.41 16.32 -3.81
C VAL A 206 7.12 15.86 -5.07
N LEU A 207 6.71 16.42 -6.21
CA LEU A 207 7.34 16.22 -7.51
C LEU A 207 8.65 17.02 -7.66
N TYR A 208 8.66 18.22 -7.07
CA TYR A 208 9.79 19.12 -7.01
C TYR A 208 9.88 19.66 -5.60
N ASP A 209 11.09 19.74 -5.07
CA ASP A 209 11.33 20.56 -3.90
C ASP A 209 11.28 22.04 -4.35
N PRO A 210 10.32 22.85 -3.87
CA PRO A 210 10.19 24.25 -4.30
C PRO A 210 11.41 25.10 -3.91
N SER A 211 12.28 24.60 -3.04
CA SER A 211 13.54 25.24 -2.65
C SER A 211 14.77 24.75 -3.42
N SER A 212 14.67 23.67 -4.19
CA SER A 212 15.77 23.13 -4.99
C SER A 212 15.40 22.84 -6.44
N ASN A 213 16.32 23.10 -7.37
CA ASN A 213 16.07 23.00 -8.81
C ASN A 213 15.95 21.56 -9.37
N GLU A 214 15.75 20.54 -8.53
CA GLU A 214 15.85 19.12 -8.91
C GLU A 214 14.49 18.43 -9.06
N CYS A 215 14.40 17.54 -10.06
CA CYS A 215 13.19 16.91 -10.59
C CYS A 215 13.11 15.44 -10.15
N SER A 216 11.95 14.94 -9.67
CA SER A 216 11.62 13.50 -9.67
C SER A 216 10.11 13.19 -9.50
N ILE A 217 9.58 12.31 -10.36
CA ILE A 217 8.18 12.04 -10.81
C ILE A 217 7.18 11.52 -9.74
N SER A 218 5.97 12.12 -9.56
CA SER A 218 4.61 11.56 -9.91
C SER A 218 3.35 12.39 -9.46
N LEU A 219 2.16 11.92 -9.88
CA LEU A 219 0.81 12.52 -10.02
C LEU A 219 -0.07 12.62 -8.75
N VAL A 220 -0.60 13.83 -8.49
CA VAL A 220 -1.73 14.21 -7.61
C VAL A 220 -1.58 13.92 -6.11
N TYR A 221 -1.60 14.99 -5.29
CA TYR A 221 -1.59 14.89 -3.82
C TYR A 221 -2.84 15.47 -3.14
N CYS A 222 -3.21 14.86 -2.01
CA CYS A 222 -4.21 15.36 -1.07
C CYS A 222 -3.53 15.55 0.29
N TYR A 223 -3.71 16.71 0.91
CA TYR A 223 -3.25 16.95 2.28
C TYR A 223 -4.41 17.41 3.16
N MET A 224 -4.39 16.97 4.42
CA MET A 224 -5.37 17.36 5.43
C MET A 224 -4.78 18.44 6.32
N VAL A 225 -5.46 19.58 6.41
CA VAL A 225 -5.17 20.60 7.41
C VAL A 225 -6.33 20.64 8.39
N SER A 226 -6.02 20.45 9.67
CA SER A 226 -6.97 20.68 10.75
C SER A 226 -6.60 21.98 11.45
N SER A 227 -7.49 22.96 11.40
CA SER A 227 -7.54 24.02 12.40
C SER A 227 -8.62 23.65 13.42
N HIS A 228 -8.56 24.22 14.64
CA HIS A 228 -9.33 23.83 15.85
C HIS A 228 -10.88 23.80 15.72
N SER A 229 -11.45 23.86 14.51
CA SER A 229 -12.89 23.69 14.28
C SER A 229 -13.27 23.11 12.90
N SER A 230 -12.31 22.71 12.06
CA SER A 230 -12.64 22.20 10.70
C SER A 230 -11.49 21.42 10.05
N VAL A 231 -11.82 20.27 9.45
CA VAL A 231 -10.93 19.50 8.56
C VAL A 231 -11.19 19.98 7.13
N MET A 232 -10.16 20.52 6.47
CA MET A 232 -10.27 20.96 5.07
C MET A 232 -9.48 20.00 4.17
N TYR A 233 -10.15 19.40 3.19
CA TYR A 233 -9.53 18.62 2.12
C TYR A 233 -9.13 19.55 0.99
N LYS A 234 -7.84 19.61 0.63
CA LYS A 234 -7.38 20.34 -0.54
C LYS A 234 -6.72 19.37 -1.53
N PHE A 235 -7.31 19.26 -2.72
CA PHE A 235 -6.74 18.54 -3.85
C PHE A 235 -5.90 19.52 -4.65
N ILE A 236 -4.61 19.24 -4.80
CA ILE A 236 -3.72 20.01 -5.67
C ILE A 236 -3.02 19.03 -6.61
N ALA A 237 -3.24 19.19 -7.91
CA ALA A 237 -2.39 18.60 -8.93
C ALA A 237 -1.23 19.56 -9.18
N GLN A 238 0.00 19.11 -9.03
CA GLN A 238 1.19 19.91 -9.32
C GLN A 238 1.50 19.77 -10.82
N GLU A 239 1.43 20.89 -11.55
CA GLU A 239 1.67 20.94 -13.00
C GLU A 239 3.17 20.96 -13.32
N ASP A 240 3.57 20.28 -14.41
CA ASP A 240 4.89 20.45 -15.01
C ASP A 240 4.93 21.80 -15.76
N GLU A 241 5.56 22.81 -15.13
CA GLU A 241 5.66 24.15 -15.71
C GLU A 241 6.68 24.21 -16.87
N LYS A 242 7.55 23.19 -17.02
CA LYS A 242 8.75 23.24 -17.87
C LYS A 242 8.58 22.66 -19.29
N ASP A 243 7.56 21.85 -19.60
CA ASP A 243 7.26 21.40 -20.98
C ASP A 243 5.84 21.81 -21.48
N PRO A 244 5.71 22.75 -22.43
CA PRO A 244 4.43 23.18 -22.98
C PRO A 244 3.65 22.11 -23.75
N ARG A 245 4.28 21.01 -24.20
CA ARG A 245 3.60 19.90 -24.90
C ARG A 245 2.85 18.99 -23.93
N ASN A 246 3.38 18.82 -22.71
CA ASN A 246 2.73 18.08 -21.63
C ASN A 246 1.48 18.81 -21.12
N LYS A 247 1.47 20.16 -21.14
CA LYS A 247 0.29 20.97 -20.77
C LYS A 247 -0.95 20.61 -21.60
N ARG A 248 -0.80 20.43 -22.91
CA ARG A 248 -1.94 20.10 -23.80
C ARG A 248 -2.42 18.66 -23.61
N GLN A 249 -1.52 17.70 -23.41
CA GLN A 249 -1.90 16.31 -23.17
C GLN A 249 -2.55 16.12 -21.79
N LEU A 250 -2.03 16.77 -20.75
CA LEU A 250 -2.57 16.67 -19.39
C LEU A 250 -3.94 17.35 -19.25
N LEU A 251 -4.13 18.52 -19.88
CA LEU A 251 -5.45 19.17 -19.97
C LEU A 251 -6.47 18.27 -20.65
N LEU A 252 -6.10 17.56 -21.72
CA LEU A 252 -6.98 16.60 -22.37
C LEU A 252 -7.27 15.39 -21.47
N VAL A 253 -6.26 14.85 -20.77
CA VAL A 253 -6.41 13.71 -19.85
C VAL A 253 -7.27 14.04 -18.64
N ILE A 254 -7.34 15.30 -18.19
CA ILE A 254 -8.18 15.71 -17.04
C ILE A 254 -9.56 16.20 -17.48
N LEU A 255 -9.64 16.99 -18.56
CA LEU A 255 -10.92 17.57 -19.01
C LEU A 255 -11.82 16.54 -19.68
N LEU A 256 -11.27 15.53 -20.38
CA LEU A 256 -12.09 14.53 -21.07
C LEU A 256 -12.83 13.60 -20.09
N PRO A 257 -12.19 13.02 -19.05
CA PRO A 257 -12.90 12.20 -18.07
C PRO A 257 -13.88 13.01 -17.22
N THR A 258 -13.50 14.23 -16.81
CA THR A 258 -14.39 15.10 -16.02
C THR A 258 -15.63 15.51 -16.82
N ALA A 259 -15.47 15.93 -18.07
CA ALA A 259 -16.59 16.22 -18.97
C ALA A 259 -17.47 14.97 -19.22
N ALA A 260 -16.86 13.79 -19.38
CA ALA A 260 -17.60 12.53 -19.53
C ALA A 260 -18.41 12.18 -18.28
N THR A 261 -17.83 12.33 -17.08
CA THR A 261 -18.56 12.10 -15.81
C THR A 261 -19.70 13.09 -15.60
N VAL A 262 -19.51 14.38 -15.87
CA VAL A 262 -20.57 15.39 -15.76
C VAL A 262 -21.70 15.09 -16.75
N THR A 263 -21.35 14.69 -17.97
CA THR A 263 -22.34 14.33 -19.00
C THR A 263 -23.15 13.08 -18.58
N LEU A 264 -22.49 12.05 -18.06
CA LEU A 264 -23.14 10.85 -17.55
C LEU A 264 -24.08 11.14 -16.36
N VAL A 265 -23.67 12.00 -15.44
CA VAL A 265 -24.51 12.44 -14.31
C VAL A 265 -25.73 13.23 -14.80
N LEU A 266 -25.57 14.13 -15.77
CA LEU A 266 -26.69 14.90 -16.32
C LEU A 266 -27.67 14.00 -17.09
N VAL A 267 -27.16 13.06 -17.89
CA VAL A 267 -28.00 12.11 -18.66
C VAL A 267 -28.76 11.17 -17.72
N SER A 268 -28.09 10.61 -16.71
CA SER A 268 -28.71 9.73 -15.73
C SER A 268 -29.75 10.46 -14.88
N THR A 269 -29.46 11.68 -14.43
CA THR A 269 -30.41 12.53 -13.69
C THR A 269 -31.62 12.87 -14.56
N THR A 270 -31.41 13.27 -15.81
CA THR A 270 -32.51 13.60 -16.74
C THR A 270 -33.38 12.38 -17.05
N TRP A 271 -32.76 11.21 -17.26
CA TRP A 271 -33.48 9.95 -17.47
C TRP A 271 -34.27 9.55 -16.23
N TYR A 272 -33.68 9.65 -15.04
CA TYR A 272 -34.34 9.38 -13.77
C TYR A 272 -35.55 10.30 -13.55
N LEU A 273 -35.40 11.61 -13.77
CA LEU A 273 -36.49 12.58 -13.65
C LEU A 273 -37.60 12.31 -14.68
N ARG A 274 -37.27 11.97 -15.93
CA ARG A 274 -38.26 11.57 -16.95
C ARG A 274 -39.01 10.28 -16.57
N LYS A 275 -38.29 9.27 -16.06
CA LYS A 275 -38.88 8.01 -15.61
C LYS A 275 -39.81 8.23 -14.41
N ARG A 276 -39.39 9.06 -13.44
CA ARG A 276 -40.22 9.46 -12.29
C ARG A 276 -41.45 10.25 -12.72
N ALA A 277 -41.32 11.17 -13.66
CA ALA A 277 -42.44 11.94 -14.21
C ALA A 277 -43.47 11.04 -14.94
N ARG A 278 -43.02 10.04 -15.71
CA ARG A 278 -43.92 9.04 -16.32
C ARG A 278 -44.66 8.22 -15.25
N ARG A 279 -43.92 7.70 -14.25
CA ARG A 279 -44.51 6.96 -13.11
C ARG A 279 -45.53 7.77 -12.30
N ASN A 280 -45.36 9.10 -12.22
CA ASN A 280 -46.31 9.98 -11.53
C ASN A 280 -47.50 10.40 -12.42
N LYS A 281 -47.34 10.44 -13.75
CA LYS A 281 -48.47 10.60 -14.68
C LYS A 281 -49.40 9.38 -14.65
N ASP A 282 -48.86 8.19 -14.45
CA ASP A 282 -49.64 6.95 -14.32
C ASP A 282 -50.41 6.87 -12.97
N LYS A 283 -50.25 7.85 -12.06
CA LYS A 283 -50.93 7.88 -10.75
C LYS A 283 -52.10 8.89 -10.66
N PHE A 284 -52.48 9.56 -11.75
CA PHE A 284 -53.55 10.56 -11.73
C PHE A 284 -54.47 10.46 -12.95
N VAL A 285 -55.60 9.72 -12.84
CA VAL A 285 -57.02 10.11 -13.16
C VAL A 285 -57.97 9.01 -12.57
N PRO A 286 -59.28 9.25 -12.32
CA PRO A 286 -59.88 9.87 -11.12
C PRO A 286 -60.83 8.92 -10.34
N ALA A 287 -61.08 9.19 -9.06
CA ALA A 287 -62.25 8.67 -8.35
C ALA A 287 -63.17 9.83 -7.96
N VAL A 288 -64.08 10.21 -8.85
CA VAL A 288 -65.30 10.96 -8.50
C VAL A 288 -66.47 10.06 -8.85
N LYS A 289 -67.10 9.52 -7.81
CA LYS A 289 -68.31 8.72 -7.83
C LYS A 289 -69.45 9.68 -7.45
N ILE A 290 -70.37 9.97 -8.37
CA ILE A 290 -71.65 10.64 -8.09
C ILE A 290 -72.79 9.68 -8.48
N LEU A 291 -73.86 9.72 -7.69
CA LEU A 291 -74.80 8.67 -7.35
C LEU A 291 -75.84 8.29 -8.43
N PHE A 292 -76.38 7.09 -8.20
CA PHE A 292 -77.62 6.45 -8.68
C PHE A 292 -78.72 7.34 -9.26
N LEU A 293 -79.37 6.84 -10.33
CA LEU A 293 -80.83 6.68 -10.39
C LEU A 293 -81.19 5.55 -11.37
N ASN A 294 -81.89 4.54 -10.86
CA ASN A 294 -82.58 3.51 -11.63
C ASN A 294 -83.74 4.14 -12.39
N HIS A 295 -83.92 3.82 -13.68
CA HIS A 295 -85.23 3.48 -14.26
C HIS A 295 -85.04 2.73 -15.59
N PHE A 296 -85.75 1.60 -15.71
CA PHE A 296 -85.80 0.70 -16.87
C PHE A 296 -86.60 1.31 -18.05
N PRO A 297 -86.50 0.72 -19.26
CA PRO A 297 -87.04 1.29 -20.50
C PRO A 297 -88.48 0.84 -20.78
N SER A 298 -89.14 1.53 -21.70
CA SER A 298 -90.24 0.98 -22.52
C SER A 298 -90.47 1.84 -23.77
N PRO A 299 -90.88 1.25 -24.91
CA PRO A 299 -90.74 1.83 -26.24
C PRO A 299 -92.05 2.42 -26.80
N SER A 300 -91.91 3.45 -27.64
CA SER A 300 -92.59 3.66 -28.93
C SER A 300 -92.21 5.04 -29.48
#